data_AF-A0A937I3S5-F1
#
_entry.id   AF-A0A937I3S5-F1
#
_cell.length_a   1.000
_cell.length_b   1.000
_cell.length_c   1.000
_cell.angle_alpha   90.00
_cell.angle_beta   90.00
_cell.angle_gamma   90.00
#
_symmetry.space_group_name_H-M   'P 1'
#
loop_
_entity.id
_entity.type
_entity.pdbx_description
1 polymer ?
#
loop_
_entity_poly.entity_id
_entity_poly.type
_entity_poly.pdbx_seq_one_letter_code
_entity_poly.pdbx_strand_id
1 'polypeptide(L)'
;MSSPNLERFVQAVVDDHGLATGIKSLSTHYDIVAYANIRGHAISLNEWGRYLAMDMLQATDHELELLHRADPSHWSWAFRQVSRWRAILMDGAGDEGFLGPADFAVSPPPFTGTVEATGAPVPKVLSDAEKDQALQAFISLVRTRADLKDQVKFARNQDEVIALAQAQGFEIDSLTLLRSWSQVSDFSKPTWFGWFDD
;
A
#
# COMPACT_ATOMS: atom_id res chain seq x y z
N MET A 1 -6.43 32.60 -6.45
CA MET A 1 -7.19 32.54 -5.18
C MET A 1 -8.03 31.28 -5.21
N SER A 2 -7.68 30.29 -4.41
CA SER A 2 -8.47 29.07 -4.18
C SER A 2 -9.79 29.41 -3.48
N SER A 3 -10.83 28.61 -3.66
CA SER A 3 -12.04 28.75 -2.84
C SER A 3 -11.86 28.10 -1.46
N PRO A 4 -12.48 28.63 -0.39
CA PRO A 4 -12.25 28.14 0.97
C PRO A 4 -12.81 26.73 1.21
N ASN A 5 -13.70 26.22 0.35
CA ASN A 5 -14.14 24.82 0.36
C ASN A 5 -13.04 23.89 -0.15
N LEU A 6 -12.27 24.34 -1.14
CA LEU A 6 -11.21 23.58 -1.80
C LEU A 6 -9.99 23.43 -0.90
N GLU A 7 -9.52 24.52 -0.28
CA GLU A 7 -8.45 24.45 0.74
C GLU A 7 -8.86 23.56 1.92
N ARG A 8 -10.13 23.66 2.38
CA ARG A 8 -10.66 22.75 3.41
C ARG A 8 -10.71 21.29 2.96
N PHE A 9 -10.97 21.00 1.68
CA PHE A 9 -10.96 19.62 1.17
C PHE A 9 -9.53 19.08 1.11
N VAL A 10 -8.60 19.83 0.51
CA VAL A 10 -7.20 19.43 0.40
C VAL A 10 -6.60 19.21 1.79
N GLN A 11 -6.90 20.07 2.77
CA GLN A 11 -6.45 19.89 4.15
C GLN A 11 -7.13 18.71 4.85
N ALA A 12 -8.45 18.55 4.74
CA ALA A 12 -9.16 17.43 5.38
C ALA A 12 -8.67 16.05 4.88
N VAL A 13 -8.13 15.96 3.66
CA VAL A 13 -7.50 14.73 3.12
C VAL A 13 -6.12 14.46 3.73
N VAL A 14 -5.42 15.48 4.24
CA VAL A 14 -4.20 15.32 5.06
C VAL A 14 -4.58 14.87 6.47
N ASP A 15 -5.63 15.46 7.04
CA ASP A 15 -6.01 15.29 8.46
C ASP A 15 -6.82 14.00 8.72
N ASP A 16 -7.63 13.53 7.76
CA ASP A 16 -8.51 12.35 7.89
C ASP A 16 -8.05 11.20 6.97
N HIS A 17 -7.46 10.16 7.58
CA HIS A 17 -7.04 8.93 6.89
C HIS A 17 -8.20 8.17 6.20
N GLY A 18 -9.44 8.32 6.66
CA GLY A 18 -10.63 7.79 6.02
C GLY A 18 -10.99 8.55 4.73
N LEU A 19 -10.80 9.87 4.70
CA LEU A 19 -10.89 10.65 3.47
C LEU A 19 -9.79 10.26 2.47
N ALA A 20 -8.54 10.19 2.94
CA ALA A 20 -7.38 9.76 2.14
C ALA A 20 -7.57 8.34 1.57
N THR A 21 -8.03 7.38 2.38
CA THR A 21 -8.27 6.00 1.92
C THR A 21 -9.32 5.94 0.80
N GLY A 22 -10.39 6.73 0.87
CA GLY A 22 -11.38 6.80 -0.23
C GLY A 22 -10.86 7.48 -1.50
N ILE A 23 -9.75 8.21 -1.44
CA ILE A 23 -9.11 8.84 -2.61
C ILE A 23 -8.20 7.86 -3.37
N LYS A 24 -7.70 6.80 -2.70
CA LYS A 24 -6.89 5.74 -3.33
C LYS A 24 -7.58 5.00 -4.47
N SER A 25 -8.92 5.03 -4.53
CA SER A 25 -9.72 4.38 -5.57
C SER A 25 -10.11 5.28 -6.75
N LEU A 26 -9.70 6.55 -6.76
CA LEU A 26 -10.13 7.56 -7.74
C LEU A 26 -9.09 7.71 -8.85
N SER A 27 -9.47 7.51 -10.11
CA SER A 27 -8.59 7.51 -11.28
C SER A 27 -8.74 8.72 -12.19
N THR A 28 -9.69 9.62 -11.91
CA THR A 28 -9.85 10.88 -12.66
C THR A 28 -10.08 12.09 -11.74
N HIS A 29 -9.80 13.30 -12.27
CA HIS A 29 -10.12 14.55 -11.59
C HIS A 29 -11.62 14.77 -11.39
N TYR A 30 -12.46 14.19 -12.25
CA TYR A 30 -13.91 14.22 -12.08
C TYR A 30 -14.32 13.44 -10.83
N ASP A 31 -13.72 12.27 -10.60
CA ASP A 31 -14.00 11.44 -9.43
C ASP A 31 -13.54 12.10 -8.13
N ILE A 32 -12.37 12.76 -8.12
CA ILE A 32 -11.89 13.56 -6.97
C ILE A 32 -12.89 14.68 -6.64
N VAL A 33 -13.39 15.39 -7.65
CA VAL A 33 -14.38 16.47 -7.47
C VAL A 33 -15.74 15.92 -7.03
N ALA A 34 -16.21 14.81 -7.59
CA ALA A 34 -17.44 14.15 -7.17
C ALA A 34 -17.36 13.67 -5.72
N TYR A 35 -16.24 13.04 -5.34
CA TYR A 35 -15.98 12.58 -3.98
C TYR A 35 -15.96 13.74 -2.98
N ALA A 36 -15.28 14.85 -3.31
CA ALA A 36 -15.29 16.05 -2.48
C ALA A 36 -16.71 16.57 -2.22
N ASN A 37 -17.54 16.66 -3.25
CA ASN A 37 -18.94 17.10 -3.13
C ASN A 37 -19.78 16.12 -2.28
N ILE A 38 -19.62 14.81 -2.46
CA ILE A 38 -20.27 13.78 -1.63
C ILE A 38 -19.87 13.90 -0.16
N ARG A 39 -18.63 14.30 0.13
CA ARG A 39 -18.11 14.58 1.48
C ARG A 39 -18.50 15.98 2.01
N GLY A 40 -19.35 16.73 1.31
CA GLY A 40 -19.83 18.06 1.72
C GLY A 40 -18.93 19.24 1.32
N HIS A 41 -17.82 18.99 0.63
CA HIS A 41 -16.95 20.03 0.10
C HIS A 41 -17.43 20.46 -1.29
N ALA A 42 -18.32 21.46 -1.33
CA ALA A 42 -18.82 22.03 -2.57
C ALA A 42 -17.70 22.71 -3.38
N ILE A 43 -17.20 22.02 -4.41
CA ILE A 43 -16.13 22.47 -5.33
C ILE A 43 -16.48 22.13 -6.77
N SER A 44 -16.08 22.96 -7.73
CA SER A 44 -16.22 22.68 -9.17
C SER A 44 -14.93 22.18 -9.82
N LEU A 45 -15.06 21.43 -10.92
CA LEU A 45 -13.92 20.94 -11.71
C LEU A 45 -13.04 22.08 -12.25
N ASN A 46 -13.62 23.26 -12.49
CA ASN A 46 -12.90 24.44 -12.96
C ASN A 46 -12.09 25.10 -11.81
N GLU A 47 -12.58 25.10 -10.57
CA GLU A 47 -11.78 25.51 -9.41
C GLU A 47 -10.65 24.51 -9.11
N TRP A 48 -10.95 23.21 -9.16
CA TRP A 48 -9.97 22.14 -9.00
C TRP A 48 -8.84 22.24 -10.05
N GLY A 49 -9.19 22.32 -11.34
CA GLY A 49 -8.21 22.49 -12.42
C GLY A 49 -7.38 23.77 -12.31
N ARG A 50 -7.98 24.89 -11.86
CA ARG A 50 -7.23 26.13 -11.57
C ARG A 50 -6.29 25.99 -10.37
N TYR A 51 -6.65 25.22 -9.36
CA TYR A 51 -5.79 24.95 -8.21
C TYR A 51 -4.58 24.10 -8.61
N LEU A 52 -4.82 22.99 -9.34
CA LEU A 52 -3.76 22.16 -9.90
C LEU A 52 -2.78 22.96 -10.77
N ALA A 53 -3.29 23.85 -11.64
CA ALA A 53 -2.43 24.71 -12.47
C ALA A 53 -1.58 25.70 -11.66
N MET A 54 -2.04 26.17 -10.50
CA MET A 54 -1.24 27.02 -9.61
C MET A 54 -0.25 26.21 -8.75
N ASP A 55 -0.61 24.99 -8.37
CA ASP A 55 0.24 24.08 -7.59
C ASP A 55 1.39 23.51 -8.43
N MET A 56 1.13 23.10 -9.68
CA MET A 56 2.17 22.68 -10.64
C MET A 56 3.15 23.82 -10.98
N LEU A 57 2.73 25.09 -10.95
CA LEU A 57 3.62 26.24 -11.12
C LEU A 57 4.55 26.47 -9.91
N GLN A 58 4.42 25.70 -8.83
CA GLN A 58 5.33 25.70 -7.68
C GLN A 58 6.08 24.36 -7.53
N ALA A 59 5.80 23.37 -8.37
CA ALA A 59 6.49 22.10 -8.40
C ALA A 59 7.81 22.19 -9.20
N THR A 60 8.79 21.40 -8.79
CA THR A 60 10.06 21.19 -9.51
C THR A 60 9.90 20.21 -10.67
N ASP A 61 10.82 20.26 -11.63
CA ASP A 61 10.81 19.36 -12.80
C ASP A 61 10.77 17.87 -12.41
N HIS A 62 11.44 17.48 -11.31
CA HIS A 62 11.41 16.12 -10.78
C HIS A 62 10.02 15.71 -10.27
N GLU A 63 9.33 16.60 -9.56
CA GLU A 63 7.94 16.35 -9.10
C GLU A 63 6.97 16.27 -10.28
N LEU A 64 7.22 17.04 -11.36
CA LEU A 64 6.45 16.98 -12.61
C LEU A 64 6.74 15.69 -13.40
N GLU A 65 7.98 15.19 -13.44
CA GLU A 65 8.25 13.84 -13.99
C GLU A 65 7.51 12.75 -13.21
N LEU A 66 7.54 12.82 -11.87
CA LEU A 66 6.83 11.89 -10.98
C LEU A 66 5.30 12.00 -11.09
N LEU A 67 4.76 13.12 -11.55
CA LEU A 67 3.36 13.30 -11.90
C LEU A 67 3.04 12.64 -13.26
N HIS A 68 3.84 12.91 -14.29
CA HIS A 68 3.62 12.40 -15.64
C HIS A 68 3.84 10.87 -15.77
N ARG A 69 4.70 10.28 -14.93
CA ARG A 69 4.90 8.81 -14.88
C ARG A 69 3.82 8.06 -14.09
N ALA A 70 2.88 8.76 -13.44
CA ALA A 70 1.86 8.12 -12.61
C ALA A 70 0.73 7.52 -13.46
N ASP A 71 0.65 6.18 -13.51
CA ASP A 71 -0.46 5.47 -14.13
C ASP A 71 -1.80 5.82 -13.42
N PRO A 72 -2.84 6.31 -14.14
CA PRO A 72 -4.14 6.65 -13.55
C PRO A 72 -4.86 5.51 -12.82
N SER A 73 -4.51 4.25 -13.08
CA SER A 73 -5.03 3.08 -12.36
C SER A 73 -4.32 2.82 -11.03
N HIS A 74 -3.14 3.41 -10.80
CA HIS A 74 -2.37 3.22 -9.57
C HIS A 74 -2.91 4.09 -8.42
N TRP A 75 -3.04 3.51 -7.22
CA TRP A 75 -3.67 4.17 -6.07
C TRP A 75 -3.02 5.49 -5.64
N SER A 76 -1.72 5.66 -5.93
CA SER A 76 -1.00 6.90 -5.62
C SER A 76 -1.26 8.02 -6.63
N TRP A 77 -1.92 7.76 -7.77
CA TRP A 77 -2.18 8.76 -8.81
C TRP A 77 -2.90 9.98 -8.25
N ALA A 78 -3.99 9.78 -7.51
CA ALA A 78 -4.77 10.87 -6.95
C ALA A 78 -3.97 11.71 -5.94
N PHE A 79 -3.13 11.07 -5.13
CA PHE A 79 -2.22 11.72 -4.19
C PHE A 79 -1.11 12.51 -4.89
N ARG A 80 -0.66 12.06 -6.06
CA ARG A 80 0.35 12.77 -6.86
C ARG A 80 -0.16 14.08 -7.45
N GLN A 81 -1.47 14.30 -7.54
CA GLN A 81 -2.03 15.50 -8.17
C GLN A 81 -1.77 16.80 -7.38
N VAL A 82 -1.59 16.74 -6.06
CA VAL A 82 -1.45 17.95 -5.21
C VAL A 82 -0.22 17.86 -4.32
N SER A 83 0.60 18.90 -4.26
CA SER A 83 1.85 18.96 -3.47
C SER A 83 1.65 18.62 -1.99
N ARG A 84 0.55 19.09 -1.38
CA ARG A 84 0.20 18.75 0.01
C ARG A 84 -0.11 17.26 0.22
N TRP A 85 -0.60 16.57 -0.81
CA TRP A 85 -0.88 15.13 -0.76
C TRP A 85 0.33 14.29 -1.14
N ARG A 86 1.21 14.82 -2.00
CA ARG A 86 2.54 14.25 -2.25
C ARG A 86 3.38 14.20 -0.98
N ALA A 87 3.28 15.19 -0.08
CA ALA A 87 3.91 15.14 1.24
C ALA A 87 3.38 14.03 2.19
N ILE A 88 2.21 13.42 1.89
CA ILE A 88 1.70 12.24 2.61
C ILE A 88 2.30 10.95 2.03
N LEU A 89 2.71 10.96 0.76
CA LEU A 89 3.46 9.87 0.12
C LEU A 89 4.93 9.93 0.58
N MET A 90 5.17 9.45 1.80
CA MET A 90 6.45 9.18 2.48
C MET A 90 7.73 9.49 1.67
N ASP A 91 8.61 10.30 2.27
CA ASP A 91 9.93 10.76 1.78
C ASP A 91 10.77 9.67 1.05
N GLY A 92 10.68 8.41 1.50
CA GLY A 92 11.31 7.24 0.86
C GLY A 92 10.75 6.84 -0.52
N ALA A 93 9.86 7.62 -1.13
CA ALA A 93 9.38 7.41 -2.51
C ALA A 93 10.21 8.15 -3.57
N GLY A 94 11.27 8.87 -3.17
CA GLY A 94 12.16 9.62 -4.08
C GLY A 94 13.67 9.48 -3.81
N ASP A 95 14.09 9.14 -2.59
CA ASP A 95 15.51 9.09 -2.21
C ASP A 95 16.07 7.65 -2.17
N GLU A 96 16.23 7.04 -3.36
CA GLU A 96 17.07 5.84 -3.52
C GLU A 96 18.57 6.22 -3.51
N GLY A 97 19.09 6.53 -2.32
CA GLY A 97 20.43 6.09 -1.95
C GLY A 97 21.37 7.11 -1.33
N PHE A 98 21.20 7.42 -0.03
CA PHE A 98 22.35 7.76 0.83
C PHE A 98 22.24 7.37 2.31
N LEU A 99 21.82 6.13 2.62
CA LEU A 99 21.97 5.54 3.96
C LEU A 99 22.89 4.31 3.94
N GLY A 100 23.95 4.37 4.75
CA GLY A 100 24.97 3.32 4.84
C GLY A 100 24.55 2.11 5.69
N PRO A 101 25.44 1.10 5.85
CA PRO A 101 25.12 -0.12 6.59
C PRO A 101 24.85 0.17 8.07
N ALA A 102 23.60 -0.01 8.49
CA ALA A 102 23.21 0.07 9.89
C ALA A 102 23.55 -1.26 10.60
N ASP A 103 24.64 -1.26 11.37
CA ASP A 103 25.04 -2.39 12.22
C ASP A 103 23.96 -2.72 13.27
N PHE A 104 23.26 -3.84 13.07
CA PHE A 104 22.33 -4.42 14.05
C PHE A 104 22.83 -5.76 14.60
N ALA A 105 24.12 -5.78 14.99
CA ALA A 105 24.74 -6.88 15.72
C ALA A 105 24.27 -6.96 17.19
N VAL A 106 22.99 -7.30 17.42
CA VAL A 106 22.45 -7.55 18.76
C VAL A 106 22.81 -8.98 19.20
N SER A 107 23.66 -9.09 20.23
CA SER A 107 24.11 -10.40 20.73
C SER A 107 23.00 -11.18 21.45
N PRO A 108 22.93 -12.52 21.30
CA PRO A 108 21.95 -13.35 22.01
C PRO A 108 22.38 -13.61 23.48
N PRO A 109 21.44 -13.62 24.44
CA PRO A 109 21.69 -14.12 25.79
C PRO A 109 21.60 -15.66 25.83
N PRO A 110 22.52 -16.38 26.50
CA PRO A 110 22.41 -17.82 26.71
C PRO A 110 21.67 -18.12 28.03
N PHE A 111 20.69 -19.04 28.01
CA PHE A 111 20.35 -19.82 29.21
C PHE A 111 19.72 -21.18 28.84
N THR A 112 20.03 -22.19 29.65
CA THR A 112 19.61 -23.59 29.50
C THR A 112 18.47 -23.94 30.47
N GLY A 113 17.54 -24.81 30.06
CA GLY A 113 16.48 -25.31 30.94
C GLY A 113 15.60 -26.40 30.31
N THR A 114 15.75 -27.64 30.78
CA THR A 114 14.69 -28.66 30.83
C THR A 114 13.81 -28.37 32.08
N VAL A 115 12.60 -28.87 32.32
CA VAL A 115 11.70 -29.91 31.73
C VAL A 115 10.30 -29.26 31.46
N GLU A 116 9.16 -29.89 31.12
CA GLU A 116 8.71 -31.30 31.02
C GLU A 116 7.59 -31.44 29.96
N ALA A 117 6.59 -32.33 30.15
CA ALA A 117 5.45 -32.53 29.26
C ALA A 117 4.10 -32.62 30.02
N THR A 118 3.02 -32.08 29.44
CA THR A 118 1.62 -32.39 29.84
C THR A 118 0.67 -32.05 28.70
N GLY A 119 -0.38 -32.84 28.51
CA GLY A 119 -1.23 -32.76 27.31
C GLY A 119 -2.63 -32.19 27.55
N ALA A 120 -3.05 -31.28 26.66
CA ALA A 120 -4.45 -30.95 26.40
C ALA A 120 -4.60 -30.58 24.91
N PRO A 121 -5.74 -30.87 24.25
CA PRO A 121 -5.96 -30.50 22.85
C PRO A 121 -6.30 -29.01 22.75
N VAL A 122 -5.26 -28.17 22.81
CA VAL A 122 -5.36 -26.76 22.38
C VAL A 122 -5.81 -26.75 20.91
N PRO A 123 -6.77 -25.90 20.50
CA PRO A 123 -7.06 -25.74 19.07
C PRO A 123 -5.75 -25.39 18.34
N LYS A 124 -5.52 -25.98 17.16
CA LYS A 124 -4.29 -25.74 16.39
C LYS A 124 -4.19 -24.29 15.92
N VAL A 125 -3.65 -23.43 16.78
CA VAL A 125 -3.08 -22.15 16.35
C VAL A 125 -1.84 -22.52 15.55
N LEU A 126 -1.95 -22.46 14.22
CA LEU A 126 -0.83 -22.69 13.32
C LEU A 126 0.33 -21.79 13.74
N SER A 127 1.51 -22.38 13.89
CA SER A 127 2.73 -21.64 14.19
C SER A 127 3.10 -20.73 13.01
N ASP A 128 3.85 -19.65 13.28
CA ASP A 128 4.32 -18.74 12.23
C ASP A 128 5.01 -19.48 11.07
N ALA A 129 5.76 -20.55 11.38
CA ALA A 129 6.42 -21.39 10.38
C ALA A 129 5.45 -22.22 9.52
N GLU A 130 4.36 -22.73 10.10
CA GLU A 130 3.29 -23.41 9.32
C GLU A 130 2.55 -22.41 8.42
N LYS A 131 2.36 -21.15 8.86
CA LYS A 131 1.77 -20.08 8.06
C LYS A 131 2.69 -19.60 6.94
N ASP A 132 3.98 -19.42 7.23
CA ASP A 132 5.00 -19.09 6.21
C ASP A 132 5.08 -20.21 5.16
N GLN A 133 4.97 -21.49 5.56
CA GLN A 133 4.91 -22.63 4.65
C GLN A 133 3.61 -22.65 3.83
N ALA A 134 2.45 -22.36 4.43
CA ALA A 134 1.18 -22.23 3.73
C ALA A 134 1.22 -21.09 2.69
N LEU A 135 1.89 -19.98 3.00
CA LEU A 135 2.10 -18.86 2.08
C LEU A 135 3.03 -19.23 0.92
N GLN A 136 4.14 -19.95 1.15
CA GLN A 136 4.99 -20.44 0.06
C GLN A 136 4.26 -21.43 -0.87
N ALA A 137 3.41 -22.29 -0.31
CA ALA A 137 2.56 -23.19 -1.07
C ALA A 137 1.49 -22.43 -1.89
N PHE A 138 0.87 -21.40 -1.30
CA PHE A 138 -0.05 -20.51 -2.01
C PHE A 138 0.65 -19.78 -3.16
N ILE A 139 1.80 -19.12 -2.92
CA ILE A 139 2.57 -18.42 -3.98
C ILE A 139 2.92 -19.38 -5.13
N SER A 140 3.33 -20.61 -4.82
CA SER A 140 3.63 -21.65 -5.81
C SER A 140 2.40 -22.06 -6.63
N LEU A 141 1.23 -22.16 -5.98
CA LEU A 141 -0.05 -22.46 -6.63
C LEU A 141 -0.51 -21.28 -7.51
N VAL A 142 -0.35 -20.05 -7.05
CA VAL A 142 -0.66 -18.81 -7.82
C VAL A 142 0.31 -18.64 -9.00
N ARG A 143 1.60 -18.98 -8.86
CA ARG A 143 2.54 -19.05 -10.00
C ARG A 143 2.11 -20.08 -11.06
N THR A 144 1.43 -21.16 -10.64
CA THR A 144 0.96 -22.25 -11.51
C THR A 144 -0.42 -21.97 -12.14
N ARG A 145 -1.30 -21.22 -11.47
CA ARG A 145 -2.66 -20.89 -11.93
C ARG A 145 -2.76 -19.43 -12.39
N ALA A 146 -2.81 -19.22 -13.71
CA ALA A 146 -2.97 -17.89 -14.29
C ALA A 146 -4.26 -17.17 -13.82
N ASP A 147 -5.34 -17.92 -13.62
CA ASP A 147 -6.62 -17.43 -13.08
C ASP A 147 -6.47 -16.83 -11.68
N LEU A 148 -5.69 -17.46 -10.80
CA LEU A 148 -5.38 -16.91 -9.47
C LEU A 148 -4.28 -15.84 -9.53
N LYS A 149 -3.31 -15.96 -10.46
CA LYS A 149 -2.26 -14.94 -10.67
C LYS A 149 -2.90 -13.59 -10.99
N ASP A 150 -3.89 -13.56 -11.86
CA ASP A 150 -4.57 -12.32 -12.21
C ASP A 150 -5.53 -11.86 -11.09
N GLN A 151 -6.23 -12.75 -10.39
CA GLN A 151 -7.00 -12.37 -9.18
C GLN A 151 -6.12 -11.73 -8.09
N VAL A 152 -4.96 -12.30 -7.78
CA VAL A 152 -4.03 -11.73 -6.79
C VAL A 152 -3.39 -10.43 -7.30
N LYS A 153 -3.08 -10.29 -8.59
CA LYS A 153 -2.65 -8.99 -9.15
C LYS A 153 -3.72 -7.90 -9.06
N PHE A 154 -4.99 -8.25 -9.27
CA PHE A 154 -6.11 -7.31 -9.19
C PHE A 154 -6.57 -7.01 -7.76
N ALA A 155 -6.11 -7.77 -6.76
CA ALA A 155 -6.29 -7.43 -5.36
C ALA A 155 -5.71 -6.02 -5.08
N ARG A 156 -6.40 -5.25 -4.24
CA ARG A 156 -6.09 -3.86 -3.89
C ARG A 156 -5.59 -3.69 -2.46
N ASN A 157 -5.77 -4.70 -1.62
CA ASN A 157 -5.40 -4.71 -0.21
C ASN A 157 -4.98 -6.12 0.23
N GLN A 158 -4.33 -6.17 1.39
CA GLN A 158 -3.86 -7.42 1.98
C GLN A 158 -5.01 -8.40 2.30
N ASP A 159 -6.17 -7.87 2.71
CA ASP A 159 -7.34 -8.65 3.10
C ASP A 159 -7.92 -9.45 1.92
N GLU A 160 -7.92 -8.88 0.70
CA GLU A 160 -8.32 -9.57 -0.54
C GLU A 160 -7.37 -10.72 -0.88
N VAL A 161 -6.05 -10.57 -0.67
CA VAL A 161 -5.09 -11.68 -0.90
C VAL A 161 -5.23 -12.77 0.16
N ILE A 162 -5.48 -12.40 1.43
CA ILE A 162 -5.80 -13.34 2.51
C ILE A 162 -7.10 -14.09 2.21
N ALA A 163 -8.15 -13.41 1.73
CA ALA A 163 -9.41 -14.04 1.35
C ALA A 163 -9.25 -15.01 0.16
N LEU A 164 -8.43 -14.65 -0.84
CA LEU A 164 -8.08 -15.55 -1.95
C LEU A 164 -7.30 -16.79 -1.47
N ALA A 165 -6.39 -16.62 -0.50
CA ALA A 165 -5.66 -17.73 0.10
C ALA A 165 -6.57 -18.66 0.92
N GLN A 166 -7.43 -18.11 1.77
CA GLN A 166 -8.43 -18.86 2.53
C GLN A 166 -9.41 -19.60 1.60
N ALA A 167 -9.81 -18.99 0.48
CA ALA A 167 -10.63 -19.63 -0.55
C ALA A 167 -9.94 -20.80 -1.28
N GLN A 168 -8.60 -20.88 -1.24
CA GLN A 168 -7.83 -22.06 -1.68
C GLN A 168 -7.48 -23.02 -0.52
N GLY A 169 -7.91 -22.75 0.71
CA GLY A 169 -7.66 -23.58 1.89
C GLY A 169 -6.35 -23.27 2.64
N PHE A 170 -5.72 -22.13 2.40
CA PHE A 170 -4.53 -21.68 3.14
C PHE A 170 -4.90 -20.64 4.20
N GLU A 171 -4.66 -20.95 5.47
CA GLU A 171 -4.80 -20.01 6.58
C GLU A 171 -3.52 -19.16 6.70
N ILE A 172 -3.54 -17.95 6.12
CA ILE A 172 -2.42 -17.00 6.10
C ILE A 172 -2.83 -15.73 6.87
N ASP A 173 -1.96 -15.26 7.77
CA ASP A 173 -2.15 -14.00 8.49
C ASP A 173 -1.49 -12.80 7.77
N SER A 174 -1.96 -11.60 8.10
CA SER A 174 -1.40 -10.32 7.64
C SER A 174 0.08 -10.16 7.97
N LEU A 175 0.52 -10.61 9.16
CA LEU A 175 1.93 -10.58 9.56
C LEU A 175 2.80 -11.53 8.72
N THR A 176 2.31 -12.74 8.42
CA THR A 176 2.97 -13.71 7.52
C THR A 176 3.15 -13.13 6.13
N LEU A 177 2.08 -12.53 5.58
CA LEU A 177 2.09 -11.93 4.25
C LEU A 177 3.00 -10.70 4.18
N LEU A 178 3.03 -9.84 5.22
CA LEU A 178 4.00 -8.73 5.33
C LEU A 178 5.45 -9.22 5.47
N ARG A 179 5.69 -10.29 6.25
CA ARG A 179 7.03 -10.89 6.44
C ARG A 179 7.58 -11.36 5.09
N SER A 180 6.81 -12.14 4.34
CA SER A 180 7.19 -12.55 2.97
C SER A 180 7.35 -11.37 2.03
N TRP A 181 6.39 -10.42 2.01
CA TRP A 181 6.44 -9.23 1.17
C TRP A 181 7.76 -8.46 1.33
N SER A 182 8.22 -8.26 2.57
CA SER A 182 9.49 -7.58 2.86
C SER A 182 10.77 -8.26 2.32
N GLN A 183 10.68 -9.52 1.86
CA GLN A 183 11.83 -10.29 1.37
C GLN A 183 11.91 -10.40 -0.17
N VAL A 184 10.81 -10.15 -0.89
CA VAL A 184 10.71 -10.38 -2.36
C VAL A 184 10.17 -9.18 -3.14
N SER A 185 10.06 -8.01 -2.53
CA SER A 185 9.48 -6.83 -3.17
C SER A 185 10.50 -5.76 -3.56
N ASP A 186 10.69 -5.66 -4.88
CA ASP A 186 11.01 -4.40 -5.55
C ASP A 186 9.90 -3.37 -5.25
N PHE A 187 10.24 -2.35 -4.46
CA PHE A 187 9.31 -1.31 -4.01
C PHE A 187 8.79 -0.39 -5.13
N SER A 188 9.34 -0.48 -6.34
CA SER A 188 8.83 0.24 -7.52
C SER A 188 7.52 -0.35 -8.07
N LYS A 189 7.13 -1.56 -7.64
CA LYS A 189 5.98 -2.32 -8.19
C LYS A 189 4.82 -2.45 -7.20
N PRO A 190 3.58 -2.71 -7.66
CA PRO A 190 2.42 -2.84 -6.76
C PRO A 190 2.52 -4.08 -5.86
N THR A 191 2.93 -3.87 -4.61
CA THR A 191 2.98 -4.85 -3.50
C THR A 191 3.32 -6.31 -3.91
N TRP A 192 2.33 -7.16 -4.17
CA TRP A 192 2.48 -8.59 -4.52
C TRP A 192 3.10 -8.86 -5.90
N PHE A 193 3.33 -7.87 -6.75
CA PHE A 193 3.93 -8.09 -8.07
C PHE A 193 5.34 -8.72 -8.00
N GLY A 194 6.11 -8.48 -6.94
CA GLY A 194 7.41 -9.15 -6.72
C GLY A 194 7.33 -10.68 -6.54
N TRP A 195 6.15 -11.23 -6.23
CA TRP A 195 5.93 -12.69 -6.27
C TRP A 195 5.86 -13.25 -7.70
N PHE A 196 5.72 -12.39 -8.71
CA PHE A 196 5.36 -12.73 -10.09
C PHE A 196 6.40 -12.37 -11.14
N ASP A 197 7.40 -11.57 -10.79
CA ASP A 197 8.69 -11.51 -11.47
C ASP A 197 9.49 -12.83 -11.24
N ASP A 198 10.42 -13.14 -12.15
CA ASP A 198 11.40 -14.24 -12.08
C ASP A 198 12.82 -13.66 -12.15
#